data_AF-A0AA42BY76-F1
#
_entry.id   AF-A0AA42BY76-F1
#
_cell.length_a   1.000
_cell.length_b   1.000
_cell.length_c   1.000
_cell.angle_alpha   90.00
_cell.angle_beta   90.00
_cell.angle_gamma   90.00
#
_symmetry.space_group_name_H-M   'P 1'
#
loop_
_entity.id
_entity.type
_entity.pdbx_description
1 polymer ?
#
loop_
_entity_poly.entity_id
_entity_poly.type
_entity_poly.pdbx_seq_one_letter_code
_entity_poly.pdbx_strand_id
1 'polypeptide(L)' 'MPSEAPRPRAAPKPRRVDVTTEDLERYRDEEQVRAALDESRLRDERPPHH' A
#
# COMPACT_ATOMS: atom_id res chain seq x y z
N MET A 1 21.18 12.31 -31.51
CA MET A 1 21.08 12.67 -30.08
C MET A 1 20.03 11.77 -29.45
N PRO A 2 20.36 10.77 -28.61
CA PRO A 2 19.33 10.01 -27.92
C PRO A 2 18.88 10.83 -26.71
N SER A 3 17.65 11.35 -26.78
CA SER A 3 16.99 12.00 -25.64
C SER A 3 16.47 10.88 -24.73
N GLU A 4 17.27 10.47 -23.74
CA GLU A 4 16.82 9.52 -22.73
C GLU A 4 15.87 10.25 -21.78
N ALA A 5 14.56 10.01 -21.94
CA ALA A 5 13.56 10.53 -21.03
C ALA A 5 13.87 10.06 -19.59
N PRO A 6 13.80 10.94 -18.58
CA PRO A 6 14.10 10.55 -17.21
C PRO A 6 13.14 9.46 -16.77
N ARG A 7 13.71 8.30 -16.39
CA ARG A 7 12.95 7.13 -15.93
C ARG A 7 12.11 7.54 -14.72
N PRO A 8 10.83 7.15 -14.64
CA PRO A 8 10.00 7.48 -13.49
C PRO A 8 10.65 6.91 -12.23
N ARG A 9 10.83 7.76 -11.21
CA ARG A 9 11.31 7.32 -9.89
C ARG A 9 10.31 6.28 -9.37
N ALA A 10 10.78 5.07 -9.14
CA ALA A 10 9.98 4.01 -8.55
C ALA A 10 9.36 4.53 -7.25
N ALA A 11 8.03 4.44 -7.14
CA ALA A 11 7.34 4.74 -5.90
C ALA A 11 7.98 3.90 -4.78
N PRO A 12 8.19 4.46 -3.58
CA PRO A 12 8.70 3.67 -2.47
C PRO A 12 7.80 2.45 -2.29
N LYS A 13 8.42 1.26 -2.26
CA LYS A 13 7.68 0.00 -2.06
C LYS A 13 6.80 0.17 -0.83
N PRO A 14 5.51 -0.20 -0.89
CA PRO A 14 4.65 -0.14 0.27
C PRO A 14 5.35 -0.91 1.40
N ARG A 15 5.53 -0.25 2.55
CA ARG A 15 5.99 -0.94 3.75
C ARG A 15 4.98 -2.05 3.98
N ARG A 16 5.44 -3.30 3.91
CA ARG A 16 4.61 -4.45 4.26
C ARG A 16 4.16 -4.20 5.69
N VAL A 17 2.85 -4.14 5.92
CA VAL A 17 2.37 -3.93 7.26
C VAL A 17 2.64 -5.20 8.06
N ASP A 18 3.42 -5.07 9.11
CA ASP A 18 3.71 -6.16 10.02
C ASP A 18 2.44 -6.47 10.82
N VAL A 19 1.91 -7.68 10.65
CA VAL A 19 0.76 -8.18 11.40
C VAL A 19 1.23 -8.51 12.81
N THR A 20 0.67 -7.83 13.81
CA THR A 20 1.00 -8.11 15.21
C THR A 20 0.05 -9.14 15.81
N THR A 21 0.43 -9.74 16.95
CA THR A 21 -0.46 -10.67 17.67
C THR A 21 -1.73 -9.98 18.17
N GLU A 22 -1.65 -8.71 18.59
CA GLU A 22 -2.82 -7.90 18.97
C GLU A 22 -3.79 -7.73 17.79
N ASP A 23 -3.28 -7.59 16.57
CA ASP A 23 -4.12 -7.50 15.38
C ASP A 23 -4.85 -8.82 15.10
N LEU A 24 -4.19 -9.97 15.30
CA LEU A 24 -4.82 -11.29 15.16
C LEU A 24 -5.92 -11.51 16.18
N GLU A 25 -5.71 -11.09 17.43
CA GLU A 25 -6.71 -11.15 18.50
C GLU A 25 -7.92 -10.26 18.18
N ARG A 26 -7.68 -9.09 17.57
CA ARG A 26 -8.74 -8.16 17.16
C ARG A 26 -9.51 -8.63 15.92
N TYR A 27 -8.82 -9.13 14.90
CA TYR A 27 -9.41 -9.37 13.58
C TYR A 27 -9.74 -10.83 13.27
N ARG A 28 -9.50 -11.76 14.20
CA ARG A 28 -9.65 -13.23 14.05
C ARG A 28 -8.80 -13.87 12.96
N ASP A 29 -8.44 -13.14 11.91
CA ASP A 29 -7.75 -13.65 10.73
C ASP A 29 -6.76 -12.63 10.15
N GLU A 30 -5.66 -13.13 9.59
CA GLU A 30 -4.60 -12.35 8.94
C GLU A 30 -5.11 -11.56 7.72
N GLU A 31 -6.07 -12.09 6.97
CA GLU A 31 -6.68 -11.41 5.82
C GLU A 31 -7.41 -10.15 6.27
N GLN A 32 -8.17 -10.24 7.36
CA GLN A 32 -8.89 -9.11 7.94
C GLN A 32 -7.92 -8.06 8.51
N VAL A 33 -6.82 -8.47 9.13
CA VAL A 33 -5.75 -7.56 9.56
C VAL A 33 -5.15 -6.84 8.36
N ARG A 34 -4.74 -7.58 7.33
CA ARG A 34 -4.17 -7.00 6.12
C ARG A 34 -5.13 -6.04 5.46
N ALA A 35 -6.42 -6.39 5.35
CA ALA A 35 -7.42 -5.52 4.77
C ALA A 35 -7.62 -4.23 5.57
N ALA A 36 -7.59 -4.30 6.91
CA ALA A 36 -7.70 -3.12 7.77
C ALA A 36 -6.44 -2.23 7.74
N LEU A 37 -5.27 -2.84 7.55
CA LEU A 37 -3.98 -2.16 7.53
C LEU A 37 -3.50 -1.76 6.13
N ASP A 38 -4.19 -2.18 5.07
CA ASP A 38 -3.81 -1.88 3.69
C ASP A 38 -4.07 -0.41 3.34
N GLU A 39 -3.12 0.45 3.73
CA GLU A 39 -3.07 1.86 3.34
C GLU A 39 -2.91 2.05 1.82
N SER A 40 -2.53 0.99 1.06
CA SER A 40 -2.47 1.06 -0.40
C SER A 40 -3.85 1.31 -0.99
N ARG A 41 -4.90 0.65 -0.49
CA ARG A 41 -6.28 0.92 -0.92
C ARG A 41 -6.66 2.39 -0.78
N LEU A 42 -6.27 3.03 0.32
CA LEU A 42 -6.53 4.44 0.57
C LEU A 42 -5.78 5.37 -0.41
N ARG A 43 -4.64 4.91 -0.94
CA ARG A 43 -3.86 5.62 -1.96
C ARG A 43 -4.30 5.33 -3.40
N ASP A 44 -4.73 4.10 -3.65
CA ASP A 44 -5.19 3.61 -4.95
C ASP A 44 -6.63 4.07 -5.25
N GLU A 45 -7.41 4.44 -4.22
CA GLU A 45 -8.52 5.39 -4.35
C GLU A 45 -7.97 6.77 -4.73
N ARG A 46 -7.49 6.86 -5.96
CA ARG A 46 -7.11 8.11 -6.60
C ARG A 46 -8.36 9.01 -6.55
N PRO A 47 -8.30 10.19 -5.91
CA PRO A 47 -9.43 11.11 -5.93
C PRO A 47 -9.81 11.35 -7.41
N PRO A 48 -11.11 11.37 -7.75
CA PRO A 48 -11.51 11.71 -9.10
C PRO A 48 -10.87 13.05 -9.45
N HIS A 49 -10.06 13.07 -10.51
CA HIS A 49 -9.49 14.31 -11.04
C HIS A 49 -10.67 15.12 -11.57
N HIS A 50 -11.03 16.18 -10.84
CA HIS A 50 -12.01 17.18 -11.30
C HIS A 50 -11.43 18.00 -12.44
#